data_AF-A0A914PWE2-F1
#
_entry.id   AF-A0A914PWE2-F1
#
_cell.length_a   1.000
_cell.length_b   1.000
_cell.length_c   1.000
_cell.angle_alpha   90.00
_cell.angle_beta   90.00
_cell.angle_gamma   90.00
#
_symmetry.space_group_name_H-M   'P 1'
#
loop_
_entity.id
_entity.type
_entity.pdbx_description
1 polymer ?
#
loop_
_entity_poly.entity_id
_entity_poly.type
_entity_poly.pdbx_seq_one_letter_code
_entity_poly.pdbx_strand_id
1 'polypeptide(L)'
;MKENDPKGAEEYKREMTARFRKTVASLEEENKEQRQQIEEVHDQRVQALLNEKKRQATHEYRSALAVQVGSQNKQNVLRSLKNYIRTEEKDRTHMLNRYRHLLRSDQEEAQAFEPILLHRLRYIDLRINGTLAMLRDFPQLEKQIRPIAVEFWQELRRENTPEVNDDELTILGNEEANEKLIALYKKTYERTASLSDKILVDPKTTTVAPPKPTTPKKIVSLDVRNF
;
A
#
# COMPACT_ATOMS: atom_id res chain seq x y z
N MET A 1 49.92 18.11 -8.58
CA MET A 1 50.01 17.54 -7.21
C MET A 1 50.46 16.09 -7.21
N LYS A 2 49.84 15.16 -7.97
CA LYS A 2 50.29 13.76 -8.01
C LYS A 2 51.74 13.54 -8.46
N GLU A 3 52.25 14.32 -9.42
CA GLU A 3 53.66 14.22 -9.89
C GLU A 3 54.65 15.02 -9.03
N ASN A 4 54.19 16.02 -8.27
CA ASN A 4 55.06 16.95 -7.53
C ASN A 4 55.11 16.67 -6.02
N ASP A 5 54.05 16.09 -5.44
CA ASP A 5 53.98 15.63 -4.05
C ASP A 5 52.98 14.46 -3.95
N PRO A 6 53.45 13.21 -4.15
CA PRO A 6 52.58 12.04 -4.13
C PRO A 6 52.01 11.74 -2.73
N LYS A 7 52.71 12.13 -1.65
CA LYS A 7 52.23 11.89 -0.27
C LYS A 7 51.11 12.86 0.09
N GLY A 8 51.30 14.17 -0.15
CA GLY A 8 50.25 15.16 0.08
C GLY A 8 49.03 14.95 -0.82
N ALA A 9 49.22 14.46 -2.05
CA ALA A 9 48.11 14.13 -2.95
C ALA A 9 47.26 12.95 -2.44
N GLU A 10 47.88 11.90 -1.87
CA GLU A 10 47.14 10.77 -1.28
C GLU A 10 46.45 11.15 0.04
N GLU A 11 47.06 12.00 0.86
CA GLU A 11 46.44 12.53 2.07
C GLU A 11 45.22 13.40 1.76
N TYR A 12 45.34 14.33 0.80
CA TYR A 12 44.24 15.14 0.31
C TYR A 12 43.10 14.28 -0.28
N LYS A 13 43.43 13.24 -1.06
CA LYS A 13 42.44 12.31 -1.60
C LYS A 13 41.68 11.58 -0.49
N ARG A 14 42.37 11.12 0.56
CA ARG A 14 41.74 10.48 1.73
C ARG A 14 40.81 11.44 2.45
N GLU A 15 41.27 12.65 2.71
CA GLU A 15 40.48 13.69 3.37
C GLU A 15 39.23 14.05 2.54
N MET A 16 39.38 14.29 1.23
CA MET A 16 38.26 14.58 0.34
C MET A 16 37.28 13.41 0.26
N THR A 17 37.77 12.17 0.20
CA THR A 17 36.90 10.98 0.21
C THR A 17 36.13 10.86 1.52
N ALA A 18 36.77 11.15 2.66
CA ALA A 18 36.12 11.13 3.97
C ALA A 18 35.04 12.21 4.08
N ARG A 19 35.35 13.44 3.64
CA ARG A 19 34.38 14.54 3.57
C ARG A 19 33.21 14.18 2.66
N PHE A 20 33.48 13.65 1.47
CA PHE A 20 32.44 13.22 0.53
C PHE A 20 31.53 12.15 1.13
N ARG A 21 32.11 11.10 1.75
CA ARG A 21 31.33 10.05 2.44
C ARG A 21 30.45 10.63 3.54
N LYS A 22 30.97 11.56 4.34
CA LYS A 22 30.21 12.24 5.39
C LYS A 22 29.06 13.07 4.81
N THR A 23 29.31 13.82 3.74
CA THR A 23 28.26 14.60 3.06
C THR A 23 27.20 13.69 2.45
N VAL A 24 27.58 12.59 1.80
CA VAL A 24 26.63 11.61 1.24
C VAL A 24 25.77 11.00 2.35
N ALA A 25 26.38 10.52 3.44
CA ALA A 25 25.64 9.94 4.56
C ALA A 25 24.66 10.96 5.19
N SER A 26 25.08 12.21 5.37
CA SER A 26 24.21 13.28 5.88
C SER A 26 23.03 13.57 4.95
N LEU A 27 23.24 13.53 3.63
CA LEU A 27 22.17 13.74 2.66
C LEU A 27 21.21 12.55 2.58
N GLU A 28 21.73 11.32 2.72
CA GLU A 28 20.90 10.10 2.78
C GLU A 28 20.01 10.10 4.03
N GLU A 29 20.55 10.53 5.17
CA GLU A 29 19.81 10.69 6.43
C GLU A 29 18.72 11.76 6.31
N GLU A 30 19.06 12.96 5.83
CA GLU A 30 18.08 14.04 5.61
C GLU A 30 16.97 13.61 4.64
N ASN A 31 17.34 12.89 3.56
CA ASN A 31 16.34 12.38 2.62
C ASN A 31 15.42 11.34 3.25
N LYS A 32 15.94 10.48 4.11
CA LYS A 32 15.15 9.49 4.87
C LYS A 32 14.16 10.19 5.81
N GLU A 33 14.62 11.17 6.58
CA GLU A 33 13.77 11.93 7.51
C GLU A 33 12.64 12.67 6.78
N GLN A 34 12.96 13.35 5.67
CA GLN A 34 11.96 14.05 4.87
C GLN A 34 10.90 13.11 4.29
N ARG A 35 11.32 11.92 3.81
CA ARG A 35 10.38 10.89 3.32
C ARG A 35 9.45 10.42 4.42
N GLN A 36 10.00 10.07 5.59
CA GLN A 36 9.22 9.63 6.75
C GLN A 36 8.18 10.68 7.14
N GLN A 37 8.58 11.96 7.23
CA GLN A 37 7.65 13.04 7.56
C GLN A 37 6.49 13.16 6.54
N ILE A 38 6.79 13.04 5.24
CA ILE A 38 5.77 13.10 4.18
C ILE A 38 4.83 11.90 4.28
N GLU A 39 5.36 10.71 4.50
CA GLU A 39 4.60 9.47 4.63
C GLU A 39 3.69 9.49 5.86
N GLU A 40 4.17 9.96 7.01
CA GLU A 40 3.36 10.10 8.23
C GLU A 40 2.18 11.05 8.02
N VAL A 41 2.42 12.21 7.43
CA VAL A 41 1.35 13.19 7.15
C VAL A 41 0.36 12.64 6.12
N HIS A 42 0.86 11.94 5.09
CA HIS A 42 0.01 11.27 4.11
C HIS A 42 -0.89 10.22 4.78
N ASP A 43 -0.31 9.33 5.59
CA ASP A 43 -1.02 8.27 6.31
C ASP A 43 -2.11 8.85 7.22
N GLN A 44 -1.79 9.90 7.99
CA GLN A 44 -2.77 10.58 8.83
C GLN A 44 -3.95 11.13 8.02
N ARG A 45 -3.67 11.80 6.90
CA ARG A 45 -4.70 12.36 6.02
C ARG A 45 -5.55 11.29 5.36
N VAL A 46 -4.93 10.22 4.87
CA VAL A 46 -5.67 9.11 4.24
C VAL A 46 -6.55 8.41 5.27
N GLN A 47 -6.05 8.14 6.47
CA GLN A 47 -6.84 7.54 7.54
C GLN A 47 -8.01 8.43 7.97
N ALA A 48 -7.80 9.74 8.10
CA ALA A 48 -8.89 10.68 8.39
C ALA A 48 -9.96 10.66 7.30
N LEU A 49 -9.57 10.70 6.02
CA LEU A 49 -10.49 10.67 4.88
C LEU A 49 -11.25 9.33 4.79
N LEU A 50 -10.57 8.20 5.02
CA LEU A 50 -11.21 6.89 5.04
C LEU A 50 -12.22 6.79 6.17
N ASN A 51 -11.88 7.25 7.38
CA ASN A 51 -12.78 7.25 8.52
C ASN A 51 -14.01 8.13 8.27
N GLU A 52 -13.84 9.30 7.67
CA GLU A 52 -14.96 10.17 7.33
C GLU A 52 -15.90 9.51 6.30
N LYS A 53 -15.34 8.91 5.24
CA LYS A 53 -16.15 8.17 4.27
C LYS A 53 -16.89 6.99 4.91
N LYS A 54 -16.28 6.28 5.86
CA LYS A 54 -16.93 5.18 6.59
C LYS A 54 -18.10 5.68 7.42
N ARG A 55 -17.93 6.81 8.13
CA ARG A 55 -19.00 7.45 8.90
C ARG A 55 -20.16 7.84 8.00
N GLN A 56 -19.87 8.51 6.89
CA GLN A 56 -20.87 8.93 5.91
C GLN A 56 -21.61 7.72 5.32
N ALA A 57 -20.91 6.69 4.84
CA ALA A 57 -21.53 5.50 4.27
C ALA A 57 -22.37 4.72 5.30
N THR A 58 -21.93 4.70 6.57
CA THR A 58 -22.72 4.11 7.67
C THR A 58 -24.01 4.89 7.90
N HIS A 59 -23.92 6.23 7.92
CA HIS A 59 -25.09 7.09 8.10
C HIS A 59 -26.10 6.91 6.96
N GLU A 60 -25.64 6.91 5.71
CA GLU A 60 -26.47 6.68 4.53
C GLU A 60 -27.19 5.34 4.59
N TYR A 61 -26.49 4.27 4.98
CA TYR A 61 -27.08 2.94 5.09
C TYR A 61 -28.14 2.87 6.20
N ARG A 62 -27.85 3.41 7.39
CA ARG A 62 -28.81 3.45 8.50
C ARG A 62 -30.04 4.29 8.15
N SER A 63 -29.86 5.41 7.44
CA SER A 63 -30.96 6.24 6.95
C SER A 63 -31.82 5.47 5.93
N ALA A 64 -31.20 4.73 5.01
CA ALA A 64 -31.92 3.89 4.05
C ALA A 64 -32.74 2.78 4.74
N LEU A 65 -32.20 2.16 5.81
CA LEU A 65 -32.92 1.18 6.63
C LEU A 65 -34.08 1.82 7.41
N ALA A 66 -33.92 3.03 7.93
CA ALA A 66 -35.00 3.72 8.64
C ALA A 66 -36.20 3.98 7.71
N VAL A 67 -35.95 4.43 6.47
CA VAL A 67 -37.00 4.64 5.46
C VAL A 67 -37.70 3.33 5.07
N GLN A 68 -36.98 2.20 5.10
CA GLN A 68 -37.50 0.87 4.78
C GLN A 68 -38.60 0.39 5.75
N VAL A 69 -38.66 0.94 6.98
CA VAL A 69 -39.72 0.64 7.95
C VAL A 69 -41.07 1.18 7.48
N GLY A 70 -41.09 2.37 6.89
CA GLY A 70 -42.32 3.05 6.45
C GLY A 70 -42.70 2.81 4.99
N SER A 71 -41.75 2.41 4.14
CA SER A 71 -41.96 2.23 2.70
C SER A 71 -40.99 1.22 2.09
N GLN A 72 -41.30 0.66 0.92
CA GLN A 72 -40.35 -0.21 0.22
C GLN A 72 -39.14 0.61 -0.31
N ASN A 73 -37.95 0.34 0.21
CA ASN A 73 -36.72 1.09 -0.07
C ASN A 73 -35.52 0.20 -0.46
N LYS A 74 -35.79 -1.03 -0.93
CA LYS A 74 -34.78 -2.08 -1.21
C LYS A 74 -33.56 -1.59 -2.00
N GLN A 75 -33.79 -0.85 -3.08
CA GLN A 75 -32.69 -0.44 -3.98
C GLN A 75 -31.72 0.52 -3.30
N ASN A 76 -32.22 1.44 -2.47
CA ASN A 76 -31.37 2.38 -1.74
C ASN A 76 -30.63 1.70 -0.59
N VAL A 77 -31.26 0.73 0.09
CA VAL A 77 -30.60 -0.10 1.10
C VAL A 77 -29.44 -0.89 0.46
N LEU A 78 -29.68 -1.54 -0.68
CA LEU A 78 -28.61 -2.28 -1.38
C LEU A 78 -27.50 -1.34 -1.87
N ARG A 79 -27.84 -0.19 -2.44
CA ARG A 79 -26.86 0.79 -2.95
C ARG A 79 -25.96 1.31 -1.83
N SER A 80 -26.54 1.74 -0.72
CA SER A 80 -25.81 2.28 0.44
C SER A 80 -24.97 1.19 1.12
N LEU A 81 -25.47 -0.04 1.23
CA LEU A 81 -24.70 -1.17 1.73
C LEU A 81 -23.47 -1.48 0.85
N LYS A 82 -23.64 -1.53 -0.48
CA LYS A 82 -22.51 -1.68 -1.41
C LYS A 82 -21.51 -0.52 -1.27
N ASN A 83 -21.98 0.72 -1.07
CA ASN A 83 -21.11 1.87 -0.82
C ASN A 83 -20.28 1.72 0.46
N TYR A 84 -20.92 1.25 1.53
CA TYR A 84 -20.24 0.96 2.79
C TYR A 84 -19.16 -0.13 2.62
N ILE A 85 -19.50 -1.26 1.98
CA ILE A 85 -18.55 -2.35 1.70
C ILE A 85 -17.35 -1.84 0.88
N ARG A 86 -17.58 -1.03 -0.17
CA ARG A 86 -16.49 -0.42 -0.95
C ARG A 86 -15.57 0.43 -0.09
N THR A 87 -16.14 1.18 0.85
CA THR A 87 -15.36 2.08 1.70
C THR A 87 -14.49 1.31 2.68
N GLU A 88 -14.98 0.20 3.24
CA GLU A 88 -14.20 -0.69 4.09
C GLU A 88 -13.13 -1.47 3.30
N GLU A 89 -13.46 -2.00 2.12
CA GLU A 89 -12.47 -2.67 1.26
C GLU A 89 -11.38 -1.71 0.76
N LYS A 90 -11.70 -0.43 0.54
CA LYS A 90 -10.68 0.57 0.20
C LYS A 90 -9.63 0.73 1.32
N ASP A 91 -10.06 0.69 2.58
CA ASP A 91 -9.15 0.71 3.72
C ASP A 91 -8.32 -0.59 3.79
N ARG A 92 -8.94 -1.75 3.50
CA ARG A 92 -8.23 -3.03 3.39
C ARG A 92 -7.10 -2.94 2.37
N THR A 93 -7.40 -2.52 1.15
CA THR A 93 -6.43 -2.38 0.06
C THR A 93 -5.31 -1.40 0.41
N HIS A 94 -5.63 -0.25 1.04
CA HIS A 94 -4.64 0.71 1.48
C HIS A 94 -3.62 0.09 2.45
N MET A 95 -4.11 -0.63 3.45
CA MET A 95 -3.26 -1.27 4.46
C MET A 95 -2.38 -2.37 3.88
N LEU A 96 -2.93 -3.19 2.97
CA LEU A 96 -2.16 -4.22 2.26
C LEU A 96 -1.08 -3.61 1.37
N ASN A 97 -1.40 -2.53 0.66
CA ASN A 97 -0.43 -1.81 -0.18
C ASN A 97 0.70 -1.20 0.64
N ARG A 98 0.39 -0.63 1.81
CA ARG A 98 1.42 -0.12 2.73
C ARG A 98 2.36 -1.24 3.17
N TYR A 99 1.85 -2.39 3.59
CA TYR A 99 2.70 -3.52 3.99
C TYR A 99 3.58 -4.01 2.83
N ARG A 100 3.02 -4.12 1.61
CA ARG A 100 3.81 -4.46 0.42
C ARG A 100 4.88 -3.43 0.09
N HIS A 101 4.65 -2.16 0.38
CA HIS A 101 5.67 -1.12 0.25
C HIS A 101 6.77 -1.32 1.29
N LEU A 102 6.42 -1.46 2.57
CA LEU A 102 7.36 -1.69 3.66
C LEU A 102 8.23 -2.93 3.43
N LEU A 103 7.67 -4.04 2.93
CA LEU A 103 8.47 -5.22 2.58
C LEU A 103 9.65 -4.91 1.65
N ARG A 104 9.53 -3.88 0.78
CA ARG A 104 10.57 -3.47 -0.17
C ARG A 104 11.44 -2.31 0.34
N SER A 105 10.93 -1.47 1.23
CA SER A 105 11.62 -0.26 1.70
C SER A 105 12.27 -0.44 3.07
N ASP A 106 11.60 -1.12 4.01
CA ASP A 106 12.05 -1.33 5.38
C ASP A 106 11.45 -2.63 5.97
N GLN A 107 12.26 -3.70 6.02
CA GLN A 107 11.82 -5.01 6.49
C GLN A 107 11.57 -5.06 8.01
N GLU A 108 12.31 -4.26 8.78
CA GLU A 108 12.13 -4.18 10.23
C GLU A 108 10.79 -3.50 10.55
N GLU A 109 10.48 -2.40 9.86
CA GLU A 109 9.18 -1.75 9.97
C GLU A 109 8.05 -2.66 9.48
N ALA A 110 8.24 -3.40 8.38
CA ALA A 110 7.25 -4.37 7.90
C ALA A 110 6.91 -5.42 8.98
N GLN A 111 7.92 -5.95 9.67
CA GLN A 111 7.72 -6.90 10.79
C GLN A 111 6.96 -6.26 11.95
N ALA A 112 7.29 -5.03 12.32
CA ALA A 112 6.57 -4.30 13.37
C ALA A 112 5.11 -3.97 12.98
N PHE A 113 4.86 -3.75 11.68
CA PHE A 113 3.54 -3.41 11.14
C PHE A 113 2.62 -4.63 10.95
N GLU A 114 3.17 -5.83 10.80
CA GLU A 114 2.43 -7.08 10.58
C GLU A 114 1.28 -7.33 11.59
N PRO A 115 1.48 -7.28 12.92
CA PRO A 115 0.38 -7.46 13.87
C PRO A 115 -0.69 -6.35 13.79
N ILE A 116 -0.28 -5.11 13.46
CA ILE A 116 -1.20 -3.98 13.27
C ILE A 116 -2.08 -4.23 12.04
N LEU A 117 -1.48 -4.72 10.95
CA LEU A 117 -2.20 -5.08 9.74
C LEU A 117 -3.21 -6.20 10.01
N LEU A 118 -2.80 -7.31 10.62
CA LEU A 118 -3.70 -8.43 10.95
C LEU A 118 -4.90 -7.97 11.76
N HIS A 119 -4.65 -7.20 12.81
CA HIS A 119 -5.71 -6.60 13.62
C HIS A 119 -6.65 -5.74 12.76
N ARG A 120 -6.10 -4.88 11.88
CA ARG A 120 -6.91 -4.02 11.01
C ARG A 120 -7.78 -4.82 10.04
N LEU A 121 -7.23 -5.86 9.40
CA LEU A 121 -7.95 -6.74 8.47
C LEU A 121 -9.11 -7.45 9.18
N ARG A 122 -8.88 -8.01 10.37
CA ARG A 122 -9.95 -8.63 11.17
C ARG A 122 -11.08 -7.67 11.48
N TYR A 123 -10.76 -6.45 11.90
CA TYR A 123 -11.78 -5.46 12.27
C TYR A 123 -12.57 -4.94 11.07
N ILE A 124 -11.98 -4.91 9.87
CA ILE A 124 -12.71 -4.61 8.64
C ILE A 124 -13.81 -5.66 8.42
N ASP A 125 -13.47 -6.94 8.52
CA ASP A 125 -14.43 -8.04 8.34
C ASP A 125 -15.52 -8.02 9.41
N LEU A 126 -15.15 -7.78 10.67
CA LEU A 126 -16.12 -7.66 11.77
C LEU A 126 -17.09 -6.48 11.56
N ARG A 127 -16.62 -5.34 11.07
CA ARG A 127 -17.47 -4.17 10.81
C ARG A 127 -18.42 -4.39 9.63
N ILE A 128 -17.95 -5.02 8.55
CA ILE A 128 -18.81 -5.40 7.42
C ILE A 128 -19.87 -6.40 7.88
N ASN A 129 -19.47 -7.43 8.62
CA ASN A 129 -20.41 -8.42 9.16
C ASN A 129 -21.43 -7.80 10.12
N GLY A 130 -21.01 -6.88 11.01
CA GLY A 130 -21.91 -6.14 11.88
C GLY A 130 -22.92 -5.28 11.11
N THR A 131 -22.48 -4.63 10.03
CA THR A 131 -23.36 -3.84 9.16
C THR A 131 -24.34 -4.71 8.38
N LEU A 132 -23.91 -5.88 7.92
CA LEU A 132 -24.79 -6.89 7.31
C LEU A 132 -25.82 -7.43 8.32
N ALA A 133 -25.43 -7.61 9.58
CA ALA A 133 -26.31 -8.13 10.63
C ALA A 133 -27.48 -7.18 10.95
N MET A 134 -27.39 -5.89 10.63
CA MET A 134 -28.51 -4.95 10.76
C MET A 134 -29.72 -5.32 9.87
N LEU A 135 -29.53 -6.14 8.83
CA LEU A 135 -30.63 -6.63 8.00
C LEU A 135 -31.53 -7.64 8.71
N ARG A 136 -31.09 -8.25 9.83
CA ARG A 136 -31.86 -9.26 10.56
C ARG A 136 -33.20 -8.74 11.07
N ASP A 137 -33.29 -7.44 11.33
CA ASP A 137 -34.54 -6.75 11.72
C ASP A 137 -35.55 -6.68 10.56
N PHE A 138 -35.12 -7.00 9.33
CA PHE A 138 -35.92 -6.98 8.11
C PHE A 138 -35.81 -8.32 7.35
N PRO A 139 -36.38 -9.43 7.85
CA PRO A 139 -36.11 -10.78 7.32
C PRO A 139 -36.42 -10.96 5.82
N GLN A 140 -37.48 -10.31 5.33
CA GLN A 140 -37.86 -10.37 3.91
C GLN A 140 -36.87 -9.61 3.02
N LEU A 141 -36.31 -8.52 3.54
CA LEU A 141 -35.29 -7.73 2.86
C LEU A 141 -33.94 -8.43 2.91
N GLU A 142 -33.58 -9.01 4.06
CA GLU A 142 -32.34 -9.77 4.27
C GLU A 142 -32.20 -10.88 3.24
N LYS A 143 -33.25 -11.69 3.05
CA LYS A 143 -33.28 -12.77 2.05
C LYS A 143 -32.97 -12.28 0.62
N GLN A 144 -33.30 -11.03 0.31
CA GLN A 144 -33.13 -10.47 -1.02
C GLN A 144 -31.81 -9.71 -1.19
N ILE A 145 -31.33 -9.03 -0.14
CA ILE A 145 -30.17 -8.14 -0.22
C ILE A 145 -28.88 -8.85 0.22
N ARG A 146 -28.94 -9.67 1.28
CA ARG A 146 -27.74 -10.26 1.90
C ARG A 146 -26.93 -11.12 0.91
N PRO A 147 -27.53 -12.02 0.12
CA PRO A 147 -26.76 -12.81 -0.86
C PRO A 147 -26.03 -11.91 -1.87
N ILE A 148 -26.72 -10.91 -2.41
CA ILE A 148 -26.17 -9.96 -3.41
C ILE A 148 -25.02 -9.12 -2.80
N ALA A 149 -25.16 -8.70 -1.55
CA ALA A 149 -24.14 -7.91 -0.87
C ALA A 149 -22.89 -8.74 -0.53
N VAL A 150 -23.07 -10.01 -0.11
CA VAL A 150 -21.96 -10.93 0.18
C VAL A 150 -21.22 -11.30 -1.10
N GLU A 151 -21.94 -11.63 -2.18
CA GLU A 151 -21.33 -11.90 -3.49
C GLU A 151 -20.53 -10.69 -3.99
N PHE A 152 -21.13 -9.49 -3.92
CA PHE A 152 -20.44 -8.25 -4.26
C PHE A 152 -19.18 -8.02 -3.42
N TRP A 153 -19.23 -8.33 -2.11
CA TRP A 153 -18.06 -8.22 -1.24
C TRP A 153 -16.94 -9.18 -1.65
N GLN A 154 -17.28 -10.43 -1.95
CA GLN A 154 -16.31 -11.43 -2.42
C GLN A 154 -15.66 -11.01 -3.74
N GLU A 155 -16.47 -10.58 -4.72
CA GLU A 155 -15.97 -10.10 -6.01
C GLU A 155 -15.02 -8.91 -5.84
N LEU A 156 -15.44 -7.90 -5.07
CA LEU A 156 -14.61 -6.73 -4.81
C LEU A 156 -13.29 -7.09 -4.11
N ARG A 157 -13.31 -8.08 -3.21
CA ARG A 157 -12.09 -8.53 -2.52
C ARG A 157 -11.14 -9.25 -3.47
N ARG A 158 -11.66 -10.08 -4.38
CA ARG A 158 -10.86 -10.73 -5.43
C ARG A 158 -10.25 -9.70 -6.39
N GLU A 159 -11.04 -8.75 -6.87
CA GLU A 159 -10.57 -7.67 -7.75
C GLU A 159 -9.43 -6.85 -7.12
N ASN A 160 -9.57 -6.55 -5.82
CA ASN A 160 -8.57 -5.79 -5.07
C ASN A 160 -7.35 -6.62 -4.61
N THR A 161 -7.38 -7.94 -4.80
CA THR A 161 -6.31 -8.86 -4.41
C THR A 161 -5.96 -9.81 -5.57
N PRO A 162 -5.61 -9.29 -6.77
CA PRO A 162 -5.58 -10.06 -8.01
C PRO A 162 -4.46 -11.12 -8.08
N GLU A 163 -3.46 -10.99 -7.21
CA GLU A 163 -2.31 -11.89 -7.12
C GLU A 163 -2.56 -13.17 -6.33
N VAL A 164 -3.78 -13.30 -5.81
CA VAL A 164 -4.30 -14.50 -5.16
C VAL A 164 -5.17 -15.24 -6.17
N ASN A 165 -4.62 -16.27 -6.81
CA ASN A 165 -5.37 -17.15 -7.71
C ASN A 165 -6.25 -18.18 -6.96
N ASP A 166 -6.08 -18.27 -5.65
CA ASP A 166 -6.73 -19.26 -4.80
C ASP A 166 -7.84 -18.57 -3.99
N ASP A 167 -9.10 -18.97 -4.23
CA ASP A 167 -10.25 -18.43 -3.52
C ASP A 167 -10.11 -18.57 -1.99
N GLU A 168 -9.31 -19.54 -1.52
CA GLU A 168 -9.07 -19.82 -0.10
C GLU A 168 -8.52 -18.62 0.69
N LEU A 169 -7.69 -17.79 0.07
CA LEU A 169 -7.05 -16.63 0.70
C LEU A 169 -7.93 -15.36 0.66
N THR A 170 -9.01 -15.37 -0.12
CA THR A 170 -9.98 -14.28 -0.17
C THR A 170 -11.26 -14.59 0.62
N ILE A 171 -11.31 -15.75 1.28
CA ILE A 171 -12.43 -16.15 2.13
C ILE A 171 -12.71 -15.06 3.17
N LEU A 172 -13.98 -14.66 3.24
CA LEU A 172 -14.46 -13.62 4.13
C LEU A 172 -14.44 -14.10 5.59
N GLY A 173 -13.93 -13.27 6.50
CA GLY A 173 -14.01 -13.52 7.94
C GLY A 173 -13.10 -14.63 8.46
N ASN A 174 -12.18 -15.15 7.66
CA ASN A 174 -11.20 -16.14 8.11
C ASN A 174 -9.88 -15.45 8.51
N GLU A 175 -9.56 -15.45 9.80
CA GLU A 175 -8.31 -14.86 10.32
C GLU A 175 -7.08 -15.59 9.77
N GLU A 176 -7.15 -16.92 9.66
CA GLU A 176 -6.08 -17.73 9.05
C GLU A 176 -5.85 -17.36 7.57
N ALA A 177 -6.89 -16.99 6.83
CA ALA A 177 -6.75 -16.55 5.45
C ALA A 177 -5.97 -15.23 5.36
N ASN A 178 -6.19 -14.30 6.30
CA ASN A 178 -5.43 -13.05 6.37
C ASN A 178 -3.96 -13.30 6.71
N GLU A 179 -3.66 -14.22 7.64
CA GLU A 179 -2.29 -14.63 7.96
C GLU A 179 -1.60 -15.27 6.77
N LYS A 180 -2.26 -16.23 6.12
CA LYS A 180 -1.74 -16.87 4.91
C LYS A 180 -1.51 -15.86 3.78
N LEU A 181 -2.37 -14.85 3.63
CA LEU A 181 -2.20 -13.78 2.64
C LEU A 181 -0.95 -12.93 2.91
N ILE A 182 -0.73 -12.55 4.17
CA ILE A 182 0.45 -11.79 4.58
C ILE A 182 1.71 -12.64 4.36
N ALA A 183 1.68 -13.91 4.75
CA ALA A 183 2.78 -14.85 4.50
C ALA A 183 3.06 -15.02 3.01
N LEU A 184 2.03 -15.04 2.16
CA LEU A 184 2.18 -15.05 0.71
C LEU A 184 2.93 -13.80 0.21
N TYR A 185 2.56 -12.61 0.67
CA TYR A 185 3.25 -11.37 0.29
C TYR A 185 4.70 -11.33 0.73
N LYS A 186 4.99 -11.82 1.93
CA LYS A 186 6.36 -11.95 2.42
C LYS A 186 7.16 -12.92 1.55
N LYS A 187 6.60 -14.09 1.24
CA LYS A 187 7.24 -15.11 0.38
C LYS A 187 7.45 -14.63 -1.05
N THR A 188 6.49 -13.91 -1.64
CA THR A 188 6.64 -13.37 -3.00
C THR A 188 7.74 -12.32 -3.03
N TYR A 189 7.82 -11.46 -2.01
CA TYR A 189 8.94 -10.53 -1.84
C TYR A 189 10.29 -11.26 -1.75
N GLU A 190 10.45 -12.21 -0.82
CA GLU A 190 11.68 -12.98 -0.62
C GLU A 190 12.13 -13.69 -1.91
N ARG A 191 11.18 -14.23 -2.68
CA ARG A 191 11.46 -14.84 -3.99
C ARG A 191 11.98 -13.82 -4.98
N THR A 192 11.36 -12.63 -5.06
CA THR A 192 11.81 -11.57 -5.97
C THR A 192 13.17 -11.00 -5.58
N ALA A 193 13.44 -10.83 -4.28
CA ALA A 193 14.73 -10.39 -3.76
C ALA A 193 15.84 -11.41 -4.06
N SER A 194 15.57 -12.71 -3.86
CA SER A 194 16.51 -13.77 -4.22
C SER A 194 16.81 -13.82 -5.72
N LEU A 195 15.85 -13.51 -6.58
CA LEU A 195 16.06 -13.43 -8.03
C LEU A 195 16.91 -12.22 -8.42
N SER A 196 16.71 -11.05 -7.80
CA SER A 196 17.57 -9.88 -8.06
C SER A 196 19.01 -10.11 -7.61
N ASP A 197 19.21 -10.77 -6.46
CA ASP A 197 20.55 -11.12 -5.99
C ASP A 197 21.25 -12.11 -6.94
N LYS A 198 20.52 -13.09 -7.50
CA LYS A 198 21.08 -14.03 -8.47
C LYS A 198 21.53 -13.36 -9.78
N ILE A 199 20.85 -12.30 -10.22
CA ILE A 199 21.23 -11.54 -11.44
C ILE A 199 22.49 -10.70 -11.19
N LEU A 200 22.73 -10.26 -9.96
CA LEU A 200 23.94 -9.50 -9.57
C LEU A 200 25.19 -10.38 -9.35
N VAL A 201 25.06 -11.71 -9.38
CA VAL A 201 26.12 -12.67 -9.05
C VAL A 201 26.69 -13.40 -10.28
N ASP A 202 26.42 -12.95 -11.51
CA ASP A 202 27.17 -13.39 -12.71
C ASP A 202 28.34 -12.44 -13.01
N PRO A 203 29.60 -12.76 -12.65
CA PRO A 203 30.75 -11.92 -12.92
C PRO A 203 31.34 -12.35 -14.26
N LYS A 204 30.65 -12.10 -15.37
CA LYS A 204 31.27 -12.19 -16.71
C LYS A 204 30.73 -11.12 -17.66
N THR A 205 31.62 -10.16 -17.94
CA THR A 205 31.58 -9.17 -19.04
C THR A 205 30.64 -8.00 -18.77
N THR A 206 31.12 -6.80 -18.45
CA THR A 206 31.68 -5.88 -19.47
C THR A 206 32.47 -4.76 -18.77
N THR A 207 33.75 -4.64 -19.10
CA THR A 207 34.54 -3.43 -18.86
C THR A 207 34.00 -2.35 -19.81
N VAL A 208 33.06 -1.51 -19.34
CA VAL A 208 32.65 -0.31 -20.09
C VAL A 208 33.61 0.81 -19.70
N ALA A 209 34.43 1.23 -20.67
CA ALA A 209 35.28 2.41 -20.56
C ALA A 209 34.44 3.67 -20.25
N PRO A 210 34.99 4.65 -19.51
CA PRO A 210 34.24 5.85 -19.15
C PRO A 210 33.85 6.67 -20.41
N PRO A 211 32.62 7.21 -20.48
CA PRO A 211 32.20 8.03 -21.61
C PRO A 211 32.94 9.37 -21.63
N LYS A 212 33.41 9.77 -22.81
CA LYS A 212 33.99 11.10 -23.06
C LYS A 212 32.94 12.19 -22.79
N PRO A 213 33.34 13.38 -22.30
CA PRO A 213 32.42 14.48 -22.05
C PRO A 213 31.92 15.07 -23.37
N THR A 214 30.65 14.87 -23.68
CA THR A 214 29.94 15.62 -24.73
C THR A 214 29.41 16.92 -24.16
N THR A 215 29.87 18.03 -24.73
CA THR A 215 29.41 19.41 -24.51
C THR A 215 27.88 19.55 -24.56
N PRO A 216 27.27 20.37 -23.68
CA PRO A 216 25.82 20.55 -23.65
C PRO A 216 25.34 21.35 -24.88
N LYS A 217 24.42 20.76 -25.65
CA LYS A 217 23.60 21.49 -26.63
C LYS A 217 22.47 22.22 -25.90
N LYS A 218 22.29 23.50 -26.23
CA LYS A 218 21.21 24.40 -25.79
C LYS A 218 19.84 23.72 -25.82
N ILE A 219 19.15 23.71 -24.68
CA ILE A 219 17.72 23.40 -24.59
C ILE A 219 16.96 24.64 -25.07
N VAL A 220 16.22 24.49 -26.17
CA VAL A 220 15.20 25.44 -26.61
C VAL A 220 13.90 25.09 -25.88
N SER A 221 13.27 26.11 -25.30
CA SER A 221 11.99 26.04 -24.60
C SER A 221 10.89 25.44 -25.47
N LEU A 222 10.04 24.58 -24.87
CA LEU A 222 8.68 24.39 -25.36
C LEU A 222 7.70 24.26 -24.18
N ASP A 223 6.62 25.03 -24.32
CA ASP A 223 5.51 25.24 -23.41
C ASP A 223 4.86 23.96 -22.87
N VAL A 224 4.55 23.97 -21.59
CA VAL A 224 3.68 22.98 -20.94
C VAL A 224 2.25 23.53 -20.92
N ARG A 225 1.39 22.95 -21.76
CA ARG A 225 -0.06 22.94 -21.56
C ARG A 225 -0.51 21.52 -21.24
N ASN A 226 -1.31 21.43 -20.17
CA ASN A 226 -2.23 20.35 -19.80
C ASN A 226 -1.60 19.00 -19.37
N PHE A 227 -1.66 18.69 -18.08
CA PHE A 227 -2.64 17.77 -17.46
C PHE A 227 -2.70 18.01 -15.95
#